data_AF-A0A9D1P7I2-F1
#
_entry.id   AF-A0A9D1P7I2-F1
#
_cell.length_a   1.000
_cell.length_b   1.000
_cell.length_c   1.000
_cell.angle_alpha   90.00
_cell.angle_beta   90.00
_cell.angle_gamma   90.00
#
_symmetry.space_group_name_H-M   'P 1'
#
loop_
_entity.id
_entity.type
_entity.pdbx_description
1 polymer ?
#
loop_
_entity_poly.entity_id
_entity_poly.type
_entity_poly.pdbx_seq_one_letter_code
_entity_poly.pdbx_strand_id
1 'polypeptide(L)' 'MATWIVGGVVALLVAAIVIKMVRDKKAGKGSCSCGGDCGQCHKCH' A
#
# COMPACT_ATOMS: atom_id res chain seq x y z
N MET A 1 10.89 24.07 -20.58
CA MET A 1 11.39 22.67 -20.70
C MET A 1 11.66 22.04 -19.33
N ALA A 2 12.30 22.75 -18.39
CA ALA A 2 12.56 22.24 -17.03
C ALA A 2 11.30 21.91 -16.19
N THR A 3 10.17 22.57 -16.43
CA THR A 3 8.90 22.36 -15.71
C THR A 3 8.34 20.94 -15.86
N TRP A 4 8.55 20.30 -17.01
CA TRP A 4 8.09 18.94 -17.25
C TRP A 4 8.84 17.91 -16.41
N ILE A 5 10.13 18.13 -16.20
CA ILE A 5 10.99 17.26 -15.38
C ILE A 5 10.55 17.36 -13.91
N VAL A 6 10.34 18.60 -13.42
CA VAL A 6 9.88 18.84 -12.04
C VAL A 6 8.48 18.23 -11.83
N GLY A 7 7.56 18.41 -12.78
CA GLY A 7 6.23 17.81 -12.74
C GLY A 7 6.28 16.28 -12.70
N GLY A 8 7.13 15.66 -13.53
CA GLY A 8 7.33 14.21 -13.54
C GLY A 8 7.89 13.65 -12.23
N VAL A 9 8.90 14.31 -11.66
CA VAL A 9 9.53 13.89 -10.40
C VAL A 9 8.53 13.97 -9.24
N VAL A 10 7.76 15.06 -9.14
CA VAL A 10 6.74 15.22 -8.09
C VAL A 10 5.64 14.16 -8.23
N ALA A 11 5.16 13.92 -9.46
CA ALA A 11 4.14 12.90 -9.71
C ALA A 11 4.61 11.49 -9.33
N LEU A 12 5.86 11.13 -9.64
CA LEU A 12 6.45 9.84 -9.28
C LEU A 12 6.59 9.67 -7.76
N LEU A 13 7.02 10.72 -7.04
CA LEU A 13 7.14 10.68 -5.59
C LEU A 13 5.77 10.47 -4.93
N VAL A 14 4.75 11.23 -5.36
CA VAL A 14 3.39 11.11 -4.82
C VAL A 14 2.82 9.72 -5.13
N ALA A 15 2.98 9.22 -6.35
CA ALA A 15 2.53 7.88 -6.74
C ALA A 15 3.22 6.79 -5.90
N ALA A 16 4.53 6.89 -5.68
CA ALA A 16 5.28 5.94 -4.87
C ALA A 16 4.80 5.92 -3.41
N ILE A 17 4.50 7.09 -2.82
CA ILE A 17 3.97 7.21 -1.46
C ILE A 17 2.57 6.60 -1.38
N VAL A 18 1.67 6.91 -2.32
CA VAL A 18 0.31 6.33 -2.34
C VAL A 18 0.35 4.83 -2.55
N ILE A 19 1.20 4.32 -3.46
CA ILE A 19 1.37 2.88 -3.69
C ILE A 19 1.95 2.21 -2.45
N LYS A 20 2.97 2.80 -1.81
CA LYS A 20 3.50 2.32 -0.51
C LYS A 20 2.39 2.28 0.52
N MET A 21 1.64 3.36 0.72
CA MET A 21 0.53 3.39 1.67
C MET A 21 -0.54 2.33 1.37
N VAL A 22 -0.94 2.13 0.11
CA VAL A 22 -1.92 1.09 -0.26
C VAL A 22 -1.35 -0.31 -0.03
N ARG A 23 -0.08 -0.54 -0.37
CA ARG A 23 0.61 -1.82 -0.16
C ARG A 23 0.84 -2.10 1.32
N ASP A 24 1.22 -1.12 2.12
CA ASP A 24 1.38 -1.19 3.57
C ASP A 24 0.03 -1.35 4.26
N LYS A 25 -1.06 -0.77 3.73
CA LYS A 25 -2.42 -1.02 4.23
C LYS A 25 -2.90 -2.43 3.86
N LYS A 26 -2.43 -3.00 2.74
CA LYS A 26 -2.70 -4.38 2.33
C LYS A 26 -1.81 -5.39 3.08
N ALA A 27 -0.56 -5.04 3.39
CA ALA A 27 0.43 -5.89 4.07
C ALA A 27 0.36 -5.79 5.61
N GLY A 28 -0.05 -4.65 6.15
CA GLY A 28 -0.25 -4.39 7.58
C GLY A 28 -1.54 -5.00 8.15
N LYS A 29 -2.41 -5.56 7.30
CA LYS A 29 -3.38 -6.56 7.70
C LYS A 29 -2.72 -7.96 7.69
N GLY A 30 -1.68 -8.12 8.49
CA GLY A 30 -0.83 -9.30 8.44
C GLY A 30 -0.10 -9.66 9.72
N SER A 31 -0.25 -8.89 10.82
CA SER A 31 0.17 -9.37 12.15
C SER A 31 -0.83 -10.37 12.76
N CYS A 32 -1.93 -10.63 12.06
CA CYS A 32 -2.60 -11.92 12.01
C CYS A 32 -2.96 -12.14 10.54
N SER A 33 -2.66 -13.30 9.96
CA SER A 33 -2.93 -13.60 8.54
C SER A 33 -4.42 -13.80 8.26
N CYS A 34 -5.25 -12.81 8.58
CA CYS A 34 -6.69 -12.78 8.29
C CYS A 34 -7.05 -11.34 7.88
N GLY A 35 -6.88 -11.06 6.58
CA GLY A 35 -6.85 -9.73 5.96
C GLY A 35 -8.21 -9.11 5.61
N GLY A 36 -9.27 -9.43 6.35
CA GLY A 36 -10.65 -9.18 5.94
C GLY A 36 -11.31 -10.53 5.65
N ASP A 37 -12.54 -10.69 6.14
CA ASP A 37 -13.26 -11.96 6.29
C ASP A 37 -12.75 -12.87 7.42
N CYS A 38 -12.77 -12.35 8.64
CA CYS A 38 -12.69 -13.15 9.88
C CYS A 38 -14.01 -13.91 10.17
N GLY A 39 -14.64 -14.49 9.15
CA GLY A 39 -15.68 -15.52 9.29
C GLY A 39 -15.13 -16.95 9.16
N GLN A 40 -13.87 -17.09 8.70
CA GLN A 40 -13.29 -18.37 8.29
C GLN A 40 -11.92 -18.69 8.91
N CYS A 41 -11.41 -17.84 9.82
CA CYS A 41 -10.20 -18.11 10.61
C CYS A 41 -10.49 -19.13 11.73
N HIS A 42 -10.69 -20.39 11.34
CA HIS A 42 -10.88 -21.53 12.25
C HIS A 42 -9.57 -22.31 12.49
N LYS A 43 -8.42 -21.75 12.11
CA LYS A 43 -7.08 -22.39 12.16
C LYS A 43 -5.99 -21.42 12.66
N CYS A 44 -6.28 -20.70 13.74
CA CYS A 44 -5.24 -20.10 14.56
C CYS A 44 -4.96 -21.04 15.73
N HIS A 45 -4.05 -22.00 15.50
CA HIS A 45 -3.29 -22.76 16.49
C HIS A 45 -1.90 -22.98 15.91
#